data_AF-A0A450SRP5-F1
#
_entry.id   AF-A0A450SRP5-F1
#
_cell.length_a   1.000
_cell.length_b   1.000
_cell.length_c   1.000
_cell.angle_alpha   90.00
_cell.angle_beta   90.00
_cell.angle_gamma   90.00
#
_symmetry.space_group_name_H-M   'P 1'
#
loop_
_entity.id
_entity.type
_entity.pdbx_description
1 polymer ?
#
loop_
_entity_poly.entity_id
_entity_poly.type
_entity_poly.pdbx_seq_one_letter_code
_entity_poly.pdbx_strand_id
1 'polypeptide(L)'
;MQVEAIHGHDRPEFTTPSRLGRDRIRTIIDMPDETLEGVQSTHVLSGEVHRMAEEMRRKTEEMLNAPFPPHEALPKLTEKQRERMEAFALREDR
;
A
#
# COMPACT_ATOMS: atom_id res chain seq x y z
N MET A 1 8.87 -22.58 25.83
CA MET A 1 10.20 -23.21 25.79
C MET A 1 11.10 -22.31 24.95
N GLN A 2 12.24 -21.88 25.50
CA GLN A 2 13.24 -21.11 24.77
C GLN A 2 14.33 -22.08 24.31
N VAL A 3 14.75 -21.96 23.05
CA VAL A 3 15.83 -22.75 22.47
C VAL A 3 16.80 -21.77 21.87
N GLU A 4 18.07 -21.90 22.22
CA GLU A 4 19.12 -21.05 21.69
C GLU A 4 19.50 -21.50 20.28
N ALA A 5 19.59 -20.53 19.37
CA ALA A 5 20.08 -20.73 18.02
C ALA A 5 21.18 -19.70 17.74
N ILE A 6 22.23 -20.14 17.08
CA ILE A 6 23.28 -19.27 16.54
C ILE A 6 22.84 -18.88 15.15
N HIS A 7 22.69 -17.59 14.90
CA HIS A 7 22.36 -17.08 13.58
C HIS A 7 23.65 -16.72 12.83
N GLY A 8 24.03 -17.55 11.86
CA GLY A 8 25.04 -17.16 10.85
C GLY A 8 24.39 -16.38 9.71
N HIS A 9 25.20 -15.87 8.77
CA HIS A 9 24.72 -15.04 7.65
C HIS A 9 23.59 -15.67 6.81
N ASP A 10 23.46 -17.01 6.77
CA ASP A 10 22.53 -17.70 5.89
C ASP A 10 21.37 -18.42 6.59
N ARG A 11 21.56 -18.95 7.80
CA ARG A 11 20.53 -19.73 8.51
C ARG A 11 20.76 -19.81 10.03
N PRO A 12 19.68 -19.91 10.84
CA PRO A 12 19.79 -20.21 12.27
C PRO A 12 20.15 -21.70 12.48
N GLU A 13 21.16 -21.96 13.30
CA GLU A 13 21.58 -23.30 13.71
C GLU A 13 21.31 -23.49 15.21
N PHE A 14 20.58 -24.54 15.56
CA PHE A 14 20.26 -24.83 16.96
C PHE A 14 21.50 -25.39 17.68
N THR A 15 21.83 -24.84 18.84
CA THR A 15 22.99 -25.29 19.64
C THR A 15 22.77 -26.67 20.25
N THR A 16 21.51 -27.04 20.47
CA THR A 16 21.12 -28.35 20.99
C THR A 16 20.51 -29.18 19.86
N PRO A 17 20.90 -30.46 19.68
CA PRO A 17 20.28 -31.33 18.70
C PRO A 17 18.82 -31.61 19.06
N SER A 18 17.90 -30.86 18.45
CA SER A 18 16.46 -30.98 18.63
C SER A 18 15.78 -31.42 17.34
N ARG A 19 14.86 -32.39 17.43
CA ARG A 19 13.98 -32.74 16.31
C ARG A 19 12.68 -31.94 16.41
N LEU A 20 12.31 -31.30 15.31
CA LEU A 20 11.00 -30.67 15.20
C LEU A 20 9.94 -31.78 15.12
N GLY A 21 8.91 -31.69 15.95
CA GLY A 21 7.74 -32.58 15.87
C GLY A 21 6.78 -32.24 14.72
N ARG A 22 7.10 -31.24 13.90
CA ARG A 22 6.31 -30.74 12.77
C ARG A 22 7.25 -30.33 11.63
N ASP A 23 6.75 -30.38 10.41
CA ASP A 23 7.53 -30.03 9.21
C ASP A 23 7.99 -28.58 9.18
N ARG A 24 7.21 -27.66 9.76
CA ARG A 24 7.50 -26.22 9.79
C ARG A 24 7.05 -25.60 11.10
N ILE A 25 7.87 -24.69 11.64
CA ILE A 25 7.54 -23.85 12.79
C ILE A 25 7.85 -22.39 12.48
N ARG A 26 7.06 -21.47 13.05
CA ARG A 26 7.33 -20.04 12.98
C ARG A 26 8.22 -19.66 14.17
N THR A 27 9.32 -18.98 13.90
CA THR A 27 10.24 -18.47 14.92
C THR A 27 10.19 -16.94 14.91
N ILE A 28 10.17 -16.33 16.08
CA ILE A 28 10.35 -14.88 16.28
C ILE A 28 11.72 -14.73 16.92
N ILE A 29 12.58 -13.90 16.35
CA ILE A 29 13.93 -13.66 16.83
C ILE A 29 13.99 -12.20 17.25
N ASP A 30 14.23 -11.96 18.55
CA ASP A 30 14.49 -10.63 19.08
C ASP A 30 15.99 -10.33 18.92
N MET A 31 16.33 -9.34 18.10
CA MET A 31 17.71 -8.91 17.86
C MET A 31 17.80 -7.38 17.97
N PRO A 32 18.95 -6.83 18.40
CA PRO A 32 19.13 -5.38 18.44
C PRO A 32 19.27 -4.82 17.02
N ASP A 33 18.73 -3.62 16.78
CA ASP A 33 18.64 -2.99 15.46
C ASP A 33 19.99 -2.85 14.74
N GLU A 34 21.08 -2.73 15.49
CA GLU A 34 22.46 -2.63 14.99
C GLU A 34 22.97 -3.89 14.26
N THR A 35 22.29 -5.02 14.41
CA THR A 35 22.65 -6.29 13.75
C THR A 35 21.99 -6.47 12.38
N LEU A 36 21.07 -5.58 12.03
CA LEU A 36 20.38 -5.60 10.74
C LEU A 36 21.10 -4.64 9.80
N GLU A 37 21.86 -5.17 8.84
CA GLU A 37 22.20 -4.42 7.64
C GLU A 37 20.89 -4.16 6.89
N GLY A 38 20.30 -2.99 7.12
CA GLY A 38 19.09 -2.57 6.45
C GLY A 38 19.31 -2.71 4.94
N VAL A 39 18.53 -3.55 4.29
CA VAL A 39 18.39 -3.54 2.84
C VAL A 39 17.73 -2.21 2.50
N GLN A 40 18.52 -1.14 2.45
CA GLN A 40 18.09 0.11 1.88
C GLN A 40 17.76 -0.22 0.44
N SER A 41 16.47 -0.23 0.12
CA SER A 41 16.03 -0.35 -1.24
C SER A 41 16.48 0.93 -1.95
N THR A 42 17.68 0.92 -2.52
CA THR A 42 18.27 2.01 -3.31
C THR A 42 17.61 2.04 -4.68
N HIS A 43 16.27 2.06 -4.72
CA HIS A 43 15.54 2.36 -5.95
C HIS A 43 15.71 3.85 -6.23
N VAL A 44 16.85 4.19 -6.82
CA VAL A 44 17.08 5.50 -7.41
C VAL A 44 16.12 5.59 -8.60
N LEU A 45 15.01 6.29 -8.42
CA LEU A 45 14.06 6.53 -9.48
C LEU A 45 14.74 7.34 -10.59
N SER A 46 14.49 6.96 -11.85
CA SER A 46 15.06 7.71 -12.97
C SER A 46 14.48 9.13 -13.01
N GLY A 47 15.24 10.08 -13.60
CA GLY A 47 14.77 11.46 -13.76
C GLY A 47 13.45 11.57 -14.52
N GLU A 48 13.15 10.60 -15.39
CA GLU A 48 11.87 10.53 -16.11
C GLU A 48 10.69 10.23 -15.17
N VAL A 49 10.87 9.33 -14.19
CA VAL A 49 9.85 9.01 -13.20
C VAL A 49 9.57 10.22 -12.31
N HIS A 50 10.61 10.95 -11.91
CA HIS A 50 10.45 12.21 -11.17
C HIS A 50 9.69 13.27 -11.97
N ARG A 51 10.05 13.45 -13.26
CA ARG A 51 9.34 14.39 -14.14
C ARG A 51 7.87 14.01 -14.30
N MET A 52 7.56 12.73 -14.46
CA MET A 52 6.20 12.23 -14.56
C MET A 52 5.42 12.49 -13.26
N ALA A 53 6.03 12.25 -12.10
CA ALA A 53 5.41 12.52 -10.80
C ALA A 53 5.08 14.01 -10.60
N GLU A 54 6.00 14.89 -10.98
CA GLU A 54 5.79 16.35 -10.93
C GLU A 54 4.68 16.81 -11.89
N GLU A 55 4.61 16.26 -13.10
CA GLU A 55 3.54 16.58 -14.04
C GLU A 55 2.17 16.11 -13.52
N MET A 56 2.10 14.92 -12.91
CA MET A 56 0.89 14.41 -12.29
C MET A 56 0.44 15.28 -11.11
N ARG A 57 1.38 15.70 -10.25
CA ARG A 57 1.07 16.60 -9.14
C ARG A 57 0.48 17.91 -9.65
N ARG A 58 1.13 18.55 -10.62
CA ARG A 58 0.66 19.80 -11.21
C ARG A 58 -0.74 19.68 -11.80
N LYS A 59 -1.02 18.63 -12.58
CA LYS A 59 -2.36 18.39 -13.15
C LYS A 59 -3.43 18.24 -12.05
N THR A 60 -3.09 17.55 -10.97
CA THR A 60 -4.02 17.34 -9.86
C THR A 60 -4.32 18.65 -9.13
N GLU A 61 -3.29 19.46 -8.89
CA GLU A 61 -3.45 20.79 -8.29
C GLU A 61 -4.26 21.74 -9.18
N GLU A 62 -4.05 21.70 -10.49
CA GLU A 62 -4.87 22.46 -11.46
C GLU A 62 -6.35 22.06 -11.39
N MET A 63 -6.64 20.75 -11.34
CA MET A 63 -8.02 20.26 -11.24
C MET A 63 -8.69 20.62 -9.91
N LEU A 64 -7.97 20.53 -8.79
CA LEU A 64 -8.51 20.81 -7.46
C LEU A 64 -8.82 22.31 -7.26
N ASN A 65 -8.03 23.18 -7.88
CA ASN A 65 -8.20 24.64 -7.77
C ASN A 65 -9.01 25.23 -8.93
N ALA A 66 -9.43 24.42 -9.91
CA ALA A 66 -10.25 24.88 -11.01
C ALA A 66 -11.65 25.28 -10.50
N PRO A 67 -12.22 26.40 -10.99
CA PRO A 67 -13.61 26.72 -10.72
C PRO A 67 -14.53 25.64 -11.32
N PHE A 68 -15.65 25.38 -10.65
CA PHE A 68 -16.66 24.49 -11.22
C PHE A 68 -17.13 25.01 -12.58
N PRO A 69 -17.34 24.12 -13.56
CA PRO A 69 -17.89 24.51 -14.84
C PRO A 69 -19.30 25.09 -14.66
N PRO A 70 -19.73 26.02 -15.53
CA PRO A 70 -21.09 26.53 -15.50
C PRO A 70 -22.09 25.39 -15.70
N HIS A 71 -23.29 25.52 -15.13
CA HIS A 71 -24.34 24.50 -15.19
C HIS A 71 -24.69 24.06 -16.62
N GLU A 72 -24.59 24.98 -17.58
CA GLU A 72 -24.86 24.74 -19.02
C GLU A 72 -23.82 23.84 -19.69
N ALA A 73 -22.60 23.79 -19.14
CA ALA A 73 -21.53 22.92 -19.62
C ALA A 73 -21.60 21.51 -19.02
N LEU A 74 -22.53 21.25 -18.10
CA LEU A 74 -22.74 19.91 -17.56
C LEU A 74 -23.37 19.00 -18.63
N PRO A 75 -22.90 17.76 -18.76
CA PRO A 75 -23.49 16.81 -19.69
C PRO A 75 -24.94 16.51 -19.32
N LYS A 76 -25.80 16.34 -20.33
CA LYS A 76 -27.19 15.93 -20.11
C LYS A 76 -27.21 14.54 -19.45
N LEU A 77 -28.02 14.39 -18.41
CA LEU A 77 -28.23 13.09 -17.77
C LEU A 77 -28.85 12.10 -18.76
N THR A 78 -28.33 10.88 -18.74
CA THR A 78 -28.95 9.74 -19.42
C THR A 78 -30.16 9.25 -18.63
N GLU A 79 -31.06 8.51 -19.29
CA GLU A 79 -32.24 7.92 -18.66
C GLU A 79 -31.89 7.03 -17.46
N LYS A 80 -30.92 6.13 -17.63
CA LYS A 80 -30.38 5.29 -16.55
C LYS A 80 -29.82 6.09 -15.37
N GLN A 81 -29.25 7.27 -15.61
CA GLN A 81 -28.78 8.14 -14.53
C GLN A 81 -29.95 8.78 -13.78
N ARG A 82 -31.01 9.18 -14.47
CA ARG A 82 -32.24 9.70 -13.85
C ARG A 82 -32.92 8.64 -12.98
N GLU A 83 -33.11 7.43 -13.51
CA GLU A 83 -33.68 6.30 -12.76
C GLU A 83 -32.91 6.02 -11.46
N ARG A 84 -31.57 6.10 -11.50
CA ARG A 84 -30.73 5.93 -10.30
C ARG A 84 -30.94 7.06 -9.29
N MET A 85 -31.03 8.31 -9.73
CA MET A 85 -31.30 9.45 -8.84
C MET A 85 -32.68 9.33 -8.18
N GLU A 86 -33.70 8.95 -8.94
CA GLU A 86 -35.06 8.69 -8.44
C GLU A 86 -35.06 7.54 -7.41
N ALA A 87 -34.34 6.45 -7.71
CA ALA A 87 -34.20 5.32 -6.78
C ALA A 87 -33.44 5.70 -5.49
N PHE A 88 -32.51 6.67 -5.53
CA PHE A 88 -31.84 7.20 -4.34
C PHE A 88 -32.75 8.16 -3.56
N ALA A 89 -33.55 8.99 -4.24
CA ALA A 89 -34.52 9.87 -3.58
C ALA A 89 -35.58 9.06 -2.80
N LEU A 90 -35.96 7.89 -3.30
CA LEU A 90 -36.87 6.96 -2.61
C LEU A 90 -36.25 6.26 -1.39
N ARG A 91 -34.96 6.47 -1.08
CA ARG A 91 -34.27 5.90 0.10
C ARG A 91 -34.24 6.83 1.31
N GLU A 92 -34.82 8.03 1.25
CA GLU A 92 -35.01 8.88 2.43
C GLU A 92 -36.12 8.30 3.33
N ASP A 93 -35.75 7.30 4.16
CA ASP A 93 -36.27 6.99 5.52
C ASP A 93 -36.00 5.52 5.93
N ARG A 94 -34.73 5.15 6.16
CA ARG A 94 -34.35 4.02 7.04
C ARG A 94 -33.05 4.29 7.78
#